data_AF-A0A6I7MZF8-F1
#
_entry.id   AF-A0A6I7MZF8-F1
#
_cell.length_a   1.000
_cell.length_b   1.000
_cell.length_c   1.000
_cell.angle_alpha   90.00
_cell.angle_beta   90.00
_cell.angle_gamma   90.00
#
_symmetry.space_group_name_H-M   'P 1'
#
loop_
_entity.id
_entity.type
_entity.pdbx_description
1 polymer ?
#
loop_
_entity_poly.entity_id
_entity_poly.type
_entity_poly.pdbx_seq_one_letter_code
_entity_poly.pdbx_strand_id
1 'polypeptide(L)' 'MTSFKIKIETFAKLDIQEGIRWYNSKKKGLGKEFHQEVKDHFDILKEIMFFQVRYDKVRCLPSKDFPT' A
#
# COMPACT_ATOMS: atom_id res chain seq x y z
N MET A 1 19.53 -6.61 -12.45
CA MET A 1 19.14 -6.27 -11.07
C MET A 1 18.11 -7.29 -10.61
N THR A 2 18.24 -7.84 -9.41
CA THR A 2 17.31 -8.86 -8.89
C THR A 2 16.18 -8.17 -8.14
N SER A 3 14.98 -8.13 -8.72
CA SER A 3 13.78 -7.60 -8.06
C SER A 3 13.23 -8.59 -7.04
N PHE A 4 12.80 -8.12 -5.88
CA PHE A 4 12.13 -8.95 -4.88
C PHE A 4 10.74 -9.39 -5.35
N LYS A 5 10.33 -10.61 -4.96
CA LYS A 5 8.97 -11.10 -5.17
C LYS A 5 8.09 -10.73 -3.99
N ILE A 6 7.05 -9.95 -4.23
CA ILE A 6 6.05 -9.60 -3.22
C ILE A 6 5.13 -10.80 -2.96
N LYS A 7 4.93 -11.12 -1.69
CA LYS A 7 3.86 -11.99 -1.21
C LYS A 7 2.86 -11.13 -0.43
N ILE A 8 1.59 -11.22 -0.80
CA ILE A 8 0.51 -10.46 -0.17
C ILE A 8 -0.38 -11.43 0.56
N GLU A 9 -0.50 -11.26 1.88
CA GLU A 9 -1.42 -12.03 2.72
C GLU A 9 -2.88 -11.79 2.32
N THR A 10 -3.74 -12.79 2.54
CA THR A 10 -5.15 -12.69 2.18
C THR A 10 -5.84 -11.51 2.88
N PHE A 11 -5.54 -11.29 4.16
CA PHE A 11 -6.08 -10.16 4.92
C PHE A 11 -5.64 -8.82 4.34
N ALA A 12 -4.37 -8.68 3.94
CA ALA A 12 -3.90 -7.45 3.29
C ALA A 12 -4.65 -7.14 1.98
N LYS A 13 -5.06 -8.16 1.21
CA LYS A 13 -5.90 -7.95 0.02
C LYS A 13 -7.29 -7.42 0.40
N LEU A 14 -7.86 -7.92 1.49
CA LEU A 14 -9.16 -7.45 2.00
C LEU A 14 -9.06 -6.00 2.46
N ASP A 15 -8.01 -5.64 3.21
CA ASP A 15 -7.76 -4.28 3.69
C ASP A 15 -7.62 -3.29 2.52
N ILE A 16 -6.86 -3.66 1.49
CA ILE A 16 -6.74 -2.83 0.27
C ILE A 16 -8.12 -2.64 -0.39
N GLN A 17 -8.90 -3.71 -0.52
CA GLN A 17 -10.21 -3.65 -1.15
C GLN A 17 -11.23 -2.83 -0.33
N GLU A 18 -11.15 -2.89 1.00
CA GLU A 18 -11.92 -2.04 1.91
C GLU A 18 -11.52 -0.58 1.77
N GLY A 19 -10.22 -0.28 1.77
CA GLY A 19 -9.70 1.07 1.53
C GLY A 19 -10.19 1.67 0.21
N ILE A 20 -10.15 0.90 -0.88
CA ILE A 20 -10.69 1.32 -2.19
C ILE A 20 -12.17 1.70 -2.07
N ARG A 21 -12.97 0.87 -1.40
CA ARG A 21 -14.41 1.12 -1.23
C ARG A 21 -14.65 2.35 -0.35
N TRP A 22 -13.93 2.48 0.75
CA TRP A 22 -14.05 3.60 1.67
C TRP A 22 -13.73 4.92 0.98
N TYR A 23 -12.56 5.04 0.34
CA TYR A 23 -12.18 6.26 -0.36
C TYR A 23 -13.14 6.61 -1.49
N ASN A 24 -13.58 5.61 -2.27
CA ASN A 24 -14.52 5.85 -3.36
C ASN A 24 -15.92 6.26 -2.86
N SER A 25 -16.30 5.89 -1.63
CA SER A 25 -17.51 6.37 -0.97
C SER A 25 -17.42 7.83 -0.52
N LYS A 26 -16.21 8.31 -0.21
CA LYS A 26 -15.96 9.72 0.14
C LYS A 26 -16.01 10.62 -1.10
N LYS A 27 -15.35 10.20 -2.18
CA LYS A 27 -15.35 10.90 -3.46
C LYS A 27 -15.17 9.89 -4.59
N LYS A 28 -16.07 9.94 -5.57
CA LYS A 28 -15.98 9.09 -6.77
C LYS A 28 -14.60 9.29 -7.44
N GLY A 29 -13.89 8.20 -7.66
CA GLY A 29 -12.54 8.18 -8.24
C GLY A 29 -11.41 8.11 -7.22
N LEU A 30 -11.64 8.49 -5.95
CA LEU A 30 -10.59 8.53 -4.92
C LEU A 30 -10.08 7.13 -4.57
N GLY A 31 -10.95 6.11 -4.60
CA GLY A 31 -10.52 4.71 -4.42
C GLY A 31 -9.59 4.20 -5.52
N LYS A 32 -9.67 4.76 -6.75
CA LYS A 32 -8.75 4.43 -7.84
C LYS A 32 -7.37 5.05 -7.59
N GLU A 33 -7.33 6.29 -7.12
CA GLU A 33 -6.08 6.98 -6.76
C GLU A 33 -5.38 6.25 -5.61
N PHE A 34 -6.13 5.87 -4.56
CA PHE A 34 -5.60 5.06 -3.46
C PHE A 34 -5.01 3.73 -3.95
N HIS A 35 -5.73 3.00 -4.80
CA HIS A 35 -5.22 1.74 -5.35
C HIS A 35 -3.96 1.93 -6.19
N GLN A 36 -3.84 3.05 -6.91
CA GLN A 36 -2.63 3.36 -7.67
C GLN A 36 -1.45 3.60 -6.73
N GLU A 37 -1.63 4.37 -5.66
CA GLU A 37 -0.56 4.60 -4.67
C GLU A 37 -0.06 3.28 -4.06
N VAL A 38 -0.98 2.37 -3.67
CA VAL A 38 -0.62 1.03 -3.18
C VAL A 38 0.23 0.25 -4.19
N LYS A 39 -0.06 0.36 -5.49
CA LYS A 39 0.74 -0.28 -6.54
C LYS A 39 2.12 0.36 -6.69
N ASP A 40 2.19 1.68 -6.64
CA ASP A 40 3.46 2.41 -6.71
C ASP A 40 4.37 2.02 -5.53
N HIS A 41 3.79 1.83 -4.33
CA HIS A 41 4.50 1.31 -3.17
C HIS A 41 4.99 -0.14 -3.35
N PHE A 42 4.21 -1.00 -4.02
CA PHE A 42 4.69 -2.33 -4.39
C PHE A 42 5.87 -2.26 -5.35
N ASP A 43 5.88 -1.33 -6.30
CA ASP A 43 7.02 -1.18 -7.20
C ASP A 43 8.28 -0.72 -6.44
N ILE A 44 8.13 0.17 -5.45
CA ILE A 44 9.23 0.53 -4.55
C ILE A 44 9.73 -0.70 -3.77
N LEU A 45 8.82 -1.52 -3.21
CA LEU A 45 9.17 -2.68 -2.38
C LEU A 45 9.87 -3.80 -3.18
N LYS A 46 9.70 -3.84 -4.51
CA LYS A 46 10.45 -4.76 -5.38
C LYS A 46 11.93 -4.40 -5.49
N GLU A 47 12.27 -3.13 -5.29
CA GLU A 47 13.63 -2.62 -5.44
C GLU A 47 14.31 -2.34 -4.09
N ILE A 48 13.57 -1.86 -3.09
CA ILE A 48 14.10 -1.38 -1.81
C ILE A 48 13.35 -2.02 -0.64
N MET A 49 14.08 -2.59 0.32
CA MET A 49 13.51 -3.23 1.52
C MET A 49 13.89 -2.53 2.84
N PHE A 50 14.70 -1.46 2.79
CA PHE A 50 15.27 -0.79 3.96
C PHE A 50 14.37 0.34 4.50
N PHE A 51 13.17 -0.01 4.98
CA PHE A 51 12.28 0.95 5.65
C PHE A 51 12.44 0.94 7.16
N GLN A 52 12.03 2.01 7.83
CA GLN A 52 12.07 2.12 9.28
C GLN A 52 11.21 1.03 9.93
N VAL A 53 11.77 0.35 10.94
CA VAL A 53 11.01 -0.55 11.81
C VAL A 53 10.15 0.31 12.74
N ARG A 54 8.82 0.10 12.72
CA ARG A 54 7.89 0.80 13.62
C ARG A 54 7.36 -0.09 14.74
N TYR A 55 7.33 -1.40 14.53
CA TYR A 55 6.86 -2.38 15.52
C TYR A 55 7.70 -3.66 15.42
N ASP A 56 8.33 -4.11 16.50
CA ASP A 56 9.13 -5.35 16.54
C ASP A 56 10.08 -5.55 15.32
N LYS A 57 9.63 -6.31 14.31
CA LYS A 57 10.35 -6.60 13.07
C LYS A 57 9.61 -6.10 11.81
N VAL A 58 8.53 -5.35 11.99
CA VAL A 58 7.68 -4.78 10.95
C VAL A 58 8.25 -3.44 10.50
N ARG A 59 8.62 -3.39 9.22
CA ARG A 59 9.04 -2.15 8.54
C ARG A 59 7.84 -1.49 7.88
N CYS A 60 7.73 -0.18 8.01
CA CYS A 60 6.61 0.58 7.43
C CYS A 60 7.12 1.56 6.37
N LEU A 61 6.59 1.43 5.15
CA LEU A 61 6.74 2.41 4.09
C LEU A 61 5.67 3.50 4.29
N PRO A 62 6.05 4.78 4.47
CA PRO A 62 5.08 5.85 4.64
C PRO A 62 4.23 6.04 3.38
N SER A 63 2.92 6.16 3.56
CA SER A 63 1.99 6.64 2.55
C SER A 63 1.93 8.16 2.59
N LYS A 64 1.51 8.81 1.50
CA LYS A 64 1.17 10.23 1.53
C LYS A 64 -0.09 10.44 2.38
N ASP A 65 -0.22 11.63 2.96
CA ASP A 65 -1.48 12.04 3.58
C ASP A 65 -2.56 12.06 2.50
N PHE A 66 -3.46 11.08 2.55
CA PHE A 66 -4.58 10.99 1.62
C PHE A 66 -5.73 11.84 2.15
N PRO A 67 -6.41 12.63 1.29
CA PRO A 67 -7.53 13.45 1.74
C PRO A 67 -8.65 12.55 2.31
N THR A 68 -9.02 12.81 3.57
CA THR A 68 -10.15 12.20 4.30
C THR A 68 -11.47 12.88 4.00
#